data_AF-Q0DLJ1-F1
#
_entry.id   AF-Q0DLJ1-F1
#
_cell.length_a   1.000
_cell.length_b   1.000
_cell.length_c   1.000
_cell.angle_alpha   90.00
_cell.angle_beta   90.00
_cell.angle_gamma   90.00
#
_symmetry.space_group_name_H-M   'P 1'
#
loop_
_entity.id
_entity.type
_entity.pdbx_description
1 polymer ?
#
loop_
_entity_poly.entity_id
_entity_poly.type
_entity_poly.pdbx_seq_one_letter_code
_entity_poly.pdbx_strand_id
1 'polypeptide(L)'
;MEEPGPEEEKEEEEARFDFLEWIGPDTSAAVFTFLDHPADLARASAVSRSWRRFVVRNGFSKIQCLRLCPEASNFTRIITKQAIASASESDAEHQHRAYMHLSYALLLDDPQDCIIRCIGASTTDNFPEETIQNTLVPTDWVAMMRPSYWSSAGHFDPAVPECLFYRLRSDLCLVQQINIQPFRAFFQYGDPIYSAKYVRFQMGYPKTPLPSQLLVSHDNEGQLAADDNYIWTYTSPQFPMLQESVLQSFKLPRAVLCIGGVVKIEFLGRVQKQEMDDLYYICGDSTAAGTRSRSLQERCGPQVLSRYSQIWRVPW
;
A
#
# COMPACT_ATOMS: atom_id res chain seq x y z
N MET A 1 -50.18 -26.12 66.97
CA MET A 1 -50.05 -25.91 65.51
C MET A 1 -49.71 -24.44 65.35
N GLU A 2 -48.43 -24.12 65.40
CA GLU A 2 -47.91 -22.82 64.96
C GLU A 2 -47.62 -22.96 63.47
N GLU A 3 -48.18 -22.09 62.66
CA GLU A 3 -47.81 -21.99 61.24
C GLU A 3 -46.44 -21.32 61.12
N PRO A 4 -45.54 -21.82 60.25
CA PRO A 4 -44.28 -21.17 60.00
C PRO A 4 -44.50 -19.90 59.17
N GLY A 5 -43.90 -18.79 59.60
CA GLY A 5 -43.89 -17.54 58.86
C GLY A 5 -43.10 -17.63 57.55
N PRO A 6 -43.33 -16.71 56.61
CA PRO A 6 -42.69 -16.76 55.30
C PRO A 6 -41.18 -16.55 55.45
N GLU A 7 -40.40 -17.51 54.96
CA GLU A 7 -38.95 -17.35 54.79
C GLU A 7 -38.74 -16.26 53.73
N GLU A 8 -38.22 -15.11 54.16
CA GLU A 8 -37.67 -14.10 53.25
C GLU A 8 -36.44 -14.70 52.56
N GLU A 9 -36.64 -15.22 51.35
CA GLU A 9 -35.57 -15.45 50.39
C GLU A 9 -34.90 -14.10 50.10
N LYS A 10 -33.83 -13.78 50.83
CA LYS A 10 -32.89 -12.74 50.44
C LYS A 10 -32.16 -13.23 49.20
N GLU A 11 -32.63 -12.81 48.04
CA GLU A 11 -31.81 -12.80 46.83
C GLU A 11 -30.56 -11.97 47.14
N GLU A 12 -29.41 -12.65 47.32
CA GLU A 12 -28.10 -12.00 47.30
C GLU A 12 -27.93 -11.39 45.91
N GLU A 13 -28.19 -10.09 45.81
CA GLU A 13 -27.90 -9.29 44.64
C GLU A 13 -26.38 -9.34 44.43
N GLU A 14 -25.90 -10.27 43.59
CA GLU A 14 -24.48 -10.35 43.22
C GLU A 14 -24.04 -8.96 42.78
N ALA A 15 -23.16 -8.33 43.58
CA ALA A 15 -22.65 -7.01 43.30
C ALA A 15 -21.89 -7.03 41.97
N ARG A 16 -22.56 -6.62 40.89
CA ARG A 16 -21.98 -6.51 39.56
C ARG A 16 -21.14 -5.24 39.49
N PHE A 17 -19.83 -5.38 39.71
CA PHE A 17 -18.88 -4.28 39.55
C PHE A 17 -18.53 -4.07 38.08
N ASP A 18 -18.44 -2.81 37.63
CA ASP A 18 -17.86 -2.50 36.33
C ASP A 18 -16.36 -2.85 36.35
N PHE A 19 -15.92 -3.68 35.40
CA PHE A 19 -14.54 -4.16 35.32
C PHE A 19 -13.52 -3.03 35.39
N LEU A 20 -13.77 -1.90 34.71
CA LEU A 20 -12.84 -0.77 34.66
C LEU A 20 -12.71 -0.06 36.01
N GLU A 21 -13.81 0.00 36.76
CA GLU A 21 -13.82 0.55 38.12
C GLU A 21 -13.14 -0.40 39.11
N TRP A 22 -13.36 -1.71 38.95
CA TRP A 22 -12.85 -2.73 39.86
C TRP A 22 -11.32 -2.85 39.84
N ILE A 23 -10.70 -2.92 38.66
CA ILE A 23 -9.24 -3.09 38.55
C ILE A 23 -8.47 -1.76 38.44
N GLY A 24 -9.20 -0.65 38.30
CA GLY A 24 -8.64 0.69 38.14
C GLY A 24 -8.13 0.99 36.72
N PRO A 25 -7.89 2.28 36.41
CA PRO A 25 -7.61 2.75 35.05
C PRO A 25 -6.27 2.27 34.50
N ASP A 26 -5.21 2.19 35.31
CA ASP A 26 -3.87 1.81 34.84
C ASP A 26 -3.79 0.32 34.51
N THR A 27 -4.33 -0.53 35.39
CA THR A 27 -4.43 -1.97 35.14
C THR A 27 -5.34 -2.26 33.95
N SER A 28 -6.48 -1.55 33.85
CA SER A 28 -7.36 -1.64 32.68
C SER A 28 -6.62 -1.25 31.40
N ALA A 29 -5.80 -0.20 31.43
CA ALA A 29 -5.06 0.20 30.24
C ALA A 29 -4.06 -0.88 29.83
N ALA A 30 -3.32 -1.44 30.79
CA ALA A 30 -2.42 -2.57 30.53
C ALA A 30 -3.16 -3.77 29.92
N VAL A 31 -4.31 -4.17 30.47
CA VAL A 31 -5.14 -5.26 29.92
C VAL A 31 -5.54 -4.96 28.47
N PHE A 32 -5.99 -3.74 28.18
CA PHE A 32 -6.44 -3.37 26.83
C PHE A 32 -5.29 -3.31 25.81
N THR A 33 -4.03 -3.13 26.24
CA THR A 33 -2.89 -3.19 25.31
C THR A 33 -2.62 -4.58 24.73
N PHE A 34 -3.20 -5.63 25.32
CA PHE A 34 -3.16 -7.01 24.80
C PHE A 34 -4.26 -7.31 23.77
N LEU A 35 -5.16 -6.35 23.48
CA LEU A 35 -6.15 -6.48 22.41
C LEU A 35 -5.51 -6.21 21.05
N ASP A 36 -4.75 -7.19 20.56
CA ASP A 36 -3.91 -7.06 19.37
C ASP A 36 -4.67 -7.15 18.05
N HIS A 37 -5.92 -7.61 18.03
CA HIS A 37 -6.73 -7.59 16.82
C HIS A 37 -7.67 -6.38 16.84
N PRO A 38 -7.76 -5.56 15.78
CA PRO A 38 -8.65 -4.39 15.78
C PRO A 38 -10.12 -4.78 15.95
N ALA A 39 -10.52 -6.00 15.57
CA ALA A 39 -11.86 -6.52 15.88
C ALA A 39 -12.10 -6.72 17.39
N ASP A 40 -11.08 -7.07 18.18
CA ASP A 40 -11.20 -7.16 19.64
C ASP A 40 -11.46 -5.80 20.25
N LEU A 41 -10.76 -4.77 19.76
CA LEU A 41 -10.98 -3.40 20.22
C LEU A 41 -12.37 -2.89 19.83
N ALA A 42 -12.87 -3.25 18.65
CA ALA A 42 -14.24 -2.94 18.24
C ALA A 42 -15.27 -3.62 19.16
N ARG A 43 -15.06 -4.91 19.49
CA ARG A 43 -15.90 -5.66 20.43
C ARG A 43 -15.88 -5.04 21.82
N ALA A 44 -14.69 -4.68 22.32
CA ALA A 44 -14.53 -4.01 23.61
C ALA A 44 -15.31 -2.69 23.65
N SER A 45 -15.22 -1.86 22.60
CA SER A 45 -16.01 -0.63 22.48
C SER A 45 -17.52 -0.85 22.40
N ALA A 46 -17.98 -2.05 22.04
CA ALA A 46 -19.40 -2.40 21.96
C ALA A 46 -19.98 -2.91 23.30
N VAL A 47 -19.13 -3.27 24.28
CA VAL A 47 -19.56 -3.79 25.60
C VAL A 47 -20.39 -2.76 26.36
N SER A 48 -19.90 -1.52 26.47
CA SER A 48 -20.60 -0.44 27.17
C SER A 48 -20.11 0.94 26.75
N ARG A 49 -20.86 1.99 27.10
CA ARG A 49 -20.41 3.38 26.91
C ARG A 49 -19.14 3.71 27.72
N SER A 50 -18.96 3.06 28.87
CA SER A 50 -17.78 3.22 29.73
C SER A 50 -16.54 2.68 29.01
N TRP A 51 -16.62 1.45 28.50
CA TRP A 51 -15.56 0.81 27.72
C TRP A 51 -15.20 1.58 26.45
N ARG A 52 -16.21 2.03 25.69
CA ARG A 52 -15.96 2.88 24.51
C ARG A 52 -15.19 4.15 24.87
N ARG A 53 -15.63 4.90 25.89
CA ARG A 53 -14.93 6.12 26.32
C ARG A 53 -13.51 5.81 26.78
N PHE A 54 -13.31 4.70 27.48
CA PHE A 54 -11.99 4.27 27.92
C PHE A 54 -11.08 3.97 26.72
N VAL A 55 -11.57 3.27 25.70
CA VAL A 55 -10.82 2.98 24.48
C VAL A 55 -10.45 4.26 23.72
N VAL A 56 -11.41 5.15 23.56
CA VAL A 56 -11.23 6.43 22.84
C VAL A 56 -10.24 7.34 23.57
N ARG A 57 -10.42 7.50 24.89
CA ARG A 57 -9.58 8.38 25.73
C ARG A 57 -8.12 7.93 25.75
N ASN A 58 -7.87 6.63 25.79
CA ASN A 58 -6.51 6.07 25.79
C ASN A 58 -5.90 5.91 24.39
N GLY A 59 -6.67 6.18 23.32
CA GLY A 59 -6.15 6.16 21.96
C GLY A 59 -5.72 4.77 21.47
N PHE A 60 -6.30 3.68 22.00
CA PHE A 60 -5.87 2.32 21.66
C PHE A 60 -5.99 2.00 20.17
N SER A 61 -6.98 2.56 19.46
CA SER A 61 -7.10 2.33 18.02
C SER A 61 -5.95 2.92 17.22
N LYS A 62 -5.39 4.06 17.67
CA LYS A 62 -4.19 4.64 17.08
C LYS A 62 -2.98 3.77 17.34
N ILE A 63 -2.79 3.34 18.59
CA ILE A 63 -1.69 2.43 18.97
C ILE A 63 -1.74 1.17 18.12
N GLN A 64 -2.92 0.56 18.01
CA GLN A 64 -3.13 -0.65 17.22
C GLN A 64 -2.87 -0.44 15.74
N CYS A 65 -3.37 0.66 15.16
CA CYS A 65 -3.12 0.99 13.77
C CYS A 65 -1.63 1.17 13.47
N LEU A 66 -0.88 1.79 14.38
CA LEU A 66 0.57 2.00 14.22
C LEU A 66 1.37 0.70 14.33
N ARG A 67 0.89 -0.28 15.11
CA ARG A 67 1.47 -1.64 15.14
C ARG A 67 1.31 -2.34 13.79
N LEU A 68 0.13 -2.23 13.18
CA LEU A 68 -0.17 -2.85 11.86
C LEU A 68 0.48 -2.10 10.70
N CYS A 69 0.52 -0.78 10.76
CA CYS A 69 0.98 0.11 9.70
C CYS A 69 1.80 1.26 10.30
N PRO A 70 3.11 1.05 10.53
CA PRO A 70 4.01 2.07 11.05
C PRO A 70 4.02 3.37 10.22
N GLU A 71 3.78 3.30 8.91
CA GLU A 71 3.74 4.47 8.02
C GLU A 71 2.69 5.52 8.44
N ALA A 72 1.64 5.10 9.15
CA ALA A 72 0.60 5.98 9.67
C ALA A 72 1.12 6.95 10.74
N SER A 73 2.33 6.75 11.29
CA SER A 73 2.97 7.70 12.22
C SER A 73 3.27 9.05 11.56
N ASN A 74 3.35 9.07 10.22
CA ASN A 74 3.57 10.29 9.45
C ASN A 74 2.31 11.17 9.38
N PHE A 75 1.15 10.68 9.80
CA PHE A 75 -0.08 11.43 9.77
C PHE A 75 -0.09 12.53 10.82
N THR A 76 -0.22 13.77 10.37
CA THR A 76 -0.38 14.93 11.23
C THR A 76 -1.84 15.19 11.55
N ARG A 77 -2.75 14.89 10.61
CA ARG A 77 -4.19 15.05 10.79
C ARG A 77 -4.95 14.06 9.93
N ILE A 78 -6.06 13.54 10.45
CA ILE A 78 -7.00 12.74 9.67
C ILE A 78 -8.34 13.48 9.64
N ILE A 79 -8.95 13.61 8.47
CA ILE A 79 -10.16 14.38 8.21
C ILE A 79 -11.16 13.46 7.52
N THR A 80 -12.09 12.89 8.26
CA THR A 80 -13.23 12.16 7.68
C THR A 80 -14.22 13.15 7.04
N LYS A 81 -14.83 12.77 5.91
CA LYS A 81 -15.91 13.57 5.28
C LYS A 81 -17.13 13.75 6.20
N GLN A 82 -17.34 12.83 7.15
CA GLN A 82 -18.41 12.90 8.16
C GLN A 82 -18.19 13.98 9.22
N ALA A 83 -16.94 14.37 9.52
CA ALA A 83 -16.66 15.42 10.51
C ALA A 83 -17.18 16.81 10.08
N ILE A 84 -17.42 17.02 8.78
CA ILE A 84 -18.01 18.27 8.27
C ILE A 84 -19.52 18.34 8.62
N ALA A 85 -20.16 17.21 8.92
CA ALA A 85 -21.59 17.13 9.26
C ALA A 85 -21.88 16.99 10.78
N SER A 86 -20.90 16.55 11.59
CA SER A 86 -21.10 16.29 13.03
C SER A 86 -20.28 17.25 13.91
N ALA A 87 -20.78 18.48 14.08
CA ALA A 87 -20.17 19.50 14.96
C ALA A 87 -20.14 19.13 16.47
N SER A 88 -20.62 17.95 16.86
CA SER A 88 -20.72 17.49 18.26
C SER A 88 -19.68 16.42 18.64
N GLU A 89 -18.88 15.91 17.70
CA GLU A 89 -17.94 14.82 17.97
C GLU A 89 -16.58 15.36 18.44
N SER A 90 -16.07 14.82 19.56
CA SER A 90 -14.74 15.19 20.06
C SER A 90 -13.63 14.73 19.09
N ASP A 91 -12.51 15.46 19.03
CA ASP A 91 -11.36 15.08 18.20
C ASP A 91 -10.86 13.65 18.50
N ALA A 92 -10.95 13.21 19.76
CA ALA A 92 -10.58 11.85 20.17
C ALA A 92 -11.48 10.77 19.56
N GLU A 93 -12.81 10.97 19.56
CA GLU A 93 -13.76 10.03 18.92
C GLU A 93 -13.55 9.98 17.41
N HIS A 94 -13.28 11.13 16.79
CA HIS A 94 -12.98 11.23 15.37
C HIS A 94 -11.68 10.50 14.99
N GLN A 95 -10.60 10.74 15.74
CA GLN A 95 -9.34 9.99 15.56
C GLN A 95 -9.57 8.50 15.79
N HIS A 96 -10.32 8.13 16.83
CA HIS A 96 -10.61 6.74 17.12
C HIS A 96 -11.27 6.04 15.91
N ARG A 97 -12.33 6.64 15.37
CA ARG A 97 -13.05 6.15 14.19
C ARG A 97 -12.14 6.05 12.97
N ALA A 98 -11.32 7.07 12.71
CA ALA A 98 -10.42 7.10 11.58
C ALA A 98 -9.39 5.96 11.61
N TYR A 99 -8.71 5.76 12.75
CA TYR A 99 -7.73 4.68 12.90
C TYR A 99 -8.37 3.29 12.94
N MET A 100 -9.60 3.16 13.45
CA MET A 100 -10.37 1.91 13.36
C MET A 100 -10.71 1.56 11.92
N HIS A 101 -11.16 2.53 11.12
CA HIS A 101 -11.43 2.31 9.69
C HIS A 101 -10.17 1.93 8.93
N LEU A 102 -9.05 2.62 9.18
CA LEU A 102 -7.78 2.29 8.55
C LEU A 102 -7.33 0.87 8.92
N SER A 103 -7.32 0.55 10.22
CA SER A 103 -6.95 -0.79 10.71
C SER A 103 -7.82 -1.90 10.13
N TYR A 104 -9.14 -1.67 10.07
CA TYR A 104 -10.06 -2.61 9.43
C TYR A 104 -9.77 -2.75 7.93
N ALA A 105 -9.49 -1.65 7.25
CA ALA A 105 -9.16 -1.67 5.83
C ALA A 105 -7.85 -2.42 5.52
N LEU A 106 -6.88 -2.43 6.45
CA LEU A 106 -5.65 -3.21 6.36
C LEU A 106 -5.89 -4.72 6.44
N LEU A 107 -6.98 -5.15 7.09
CA LEU A 107 -7.30 -6.56 7.29
C LEU A 107 -8.21 -7.16 6.21
N LEU A 108 -8.76 -6.33 5.32
CA LEU A 108 -9.62 -6.82 4.25
C LEU A 108 -8.78 -7.48 3.15
N ASP A 109 -9.16 -8.70 2.78
CA ASP A 109 -8.52 -9.48 1.72
C ASP A 109 -9.33 -9.37 0.41
N ASP A 110 -9.22 -8.20 -0.24
CA ASP A 110 -9.83 -7.94 -1.56
C ASP A 110 -8.77 -7.27 -2.47
N PRO A 111 -7.88 -8.06 -3.08
CA PRO A 111 -6.79 -7.54 -3.88
C PRO A 111 -7.30 -7.03 -5.23
N GLN A 112 -7.09 -5.74 -5.49
CA GLN A 112 -7.27 -5.11 -6.80
C GLN A 112 -5.91 -4.66 -7.34
N ASP A 113 -5.83 -4.44 -8.66
CA ASP A 113 -4.71 -3.68 -9.20
C ASP A 113 -4.83 -2.21 -8.73
N CYS A 114 -3.76 -1.59 -8.25
CA CYS A 114 -3.79 -0.15 -7.95
C CYS A 114 -2.93 0.70 -8.87
N ILE A 115 -2.25 0.16 -9.87
CA ILE A 115 -1.55 1.02 -10.81
C ILE A 115 -2.59 1.67 -11.73
N ILE A 116 -2.43 2.97 -11.98
CA ILE A 116 -3.31 3.72 -12.88
C ILE A 116 -2.56 4.23 -14.12
N ARG A 117 -1.30 4.61 -13.99
CA ARG A 117 -0.50 5.19 -15.08
C ARG A 117 1.00 4.93 -14.89
N CYS A 118 1.72 4.84 -16.01
CA CYS A 118 3.18 4.94 -16.03
C CYS A 118 3.60 6.41 -15.87
N ILE A 119 4.63 6.64 -15.05
CA ILE A 119 5.28 7.96 -14.92
C ILE A 119 6.48 8.05 -15.85
N GLY A 120 7.29 6.98 -15.93
CA GLY A 120 8.46 6.92 -16.80
C GLY A 120 9.39 5.76 -16.44
N ALA A 121 10.35 5.49 -17.32
CA ALA A 121 11.47 4.59 -17.08
C ALA A 121 12.78 5.39 -16.96
N SER A 122 13.79 4.86 -16.27
CA SER A 122 15.13 5.48 -16.23
C SER A 122 15.74 5.57 -17.62
N THR A 123 15.61 4.50 -18.41
CA THR A 123 15.98 4.47 -19.82
C THR A 123 14.97 3.64 -20.60
N THR A 124 14.96 3.86 -21.91
CA THR A 124 14.23 3.04 -22.89
C THR A 124 15.12 2.93 -24.13
N ASP A 125 15.17 1.75 -24.75
CA ASP A 125 15.97 1.54 -25.96
C ASP A 125 15.29 2.10 -27.22
N ASN A 126 14.20 1.49 -27.68
CA ASN A 126 13.50 1.91 -28.89
C ASN A 126 12.16 2.56 -28.56
N PHE A 127 12.17 3.85 -28.21
CA PHE A 127 10.93 4.62 -28.01
C PHE A 127 10.32 5.05 -29.36
N PRO A 128 8.98 4.98 -29.54
CA PRO A 128 7.95 4.59 -28.56
C PRO A 128 7.61 3.09 -28.53
N GLU A 129 8.23 2.27 -29.38
CA GLU A 129 7.86 0.87 -29.55
C GLU A 129 8.03 0.02 -28.29
N GLU A 130 9.09 0.26 -27.51
CA GLU A 130 9.48 -0.49 -26.32
C GLU A 130 9.27 0.30 -25.02
N THR A 131 8.25 1.15 -25.01
CA THR A 131 7.99 2.07 -23.89
C THR A 131 7.39 1.38 -22.66
N ILE A 132 7.54 2.01 -21.48
CA ILE A 132 6.93 1.58 -20.21
C ILE A 132 5.40 1.41 -20.29
N GLN A 133 4.67 2.13 -21.17
CA GLN A 133 3.22 1.96 -21.33
C GLN A 133 2.83 0.51 -21.67
N ASN A 134 3.70 -0.19 -22.40
CA ASN A 134 3.46 -1.57 -22.78
C ASN A 134 3.36 -2.49 -21.56
N THR A 135 3.91 -2.12 -20.40
CA THR A 135 3.83 -2.89 -19.14
C THR A 135 2.46 -2.87 -18.45
N LEU A 136 1.50 -2.06 -18.93
CA LEU A 136 0.15 -1.95 -18.37
C LEU A 136 -0.96 -2.43 -19.32
N VAL A 137 -0.66 -2.67 -20.60
CA VAL A 137 -1.68 -3.04 -21.60
C VAL A 137 -1.73 -4.55 -21.72
N PRO A 138 -2.72 -5.26 -21.15
CA PRO A 138 -2.76 -6.72 -21.20
C PRO A 138 -2.59 -7.23 -22.63
N THR A 139 -1.95 -8.38 -22.80
CA THR A 139 -1.71 -9.06 -24.09
C THR A 139 -3.00 -9.52 -24.81
N ASP A 140 -4.15 -8.90 -24.55
CA ASP A 140 -5.37 -9.08 -25.31
C ASP A 140 -5.21 -8.36 -26.65
N TRP A 141 -4.54 -9.06 -27.57
CA TRP A 141 -4.65 -8.91 -29.01
C TRP A 141 -4.66 -7.45 -29.48
N VAL A 142 -3.55 -6.74 -29.25
CA VAL A 142 -3.29 -5.54 -30.04
C VAL A 142 -3.39 -5.96 -31.51
N ALA A 143 -4.25 -5.26 -32.25
CA ALA A 143 -4.67 -5.53 -33.63
C ALA A 143 -3.53 -5.50 -34.68
N MET A 144 -2.27 -5.60 -34.25
CA MET A 144 -1.06 -5.54 -35.04
C MET A 144 -0.08 -6.56 -34.44
N MET A 145 0.47 -7.45 -35.26
CA MET A 145 1.41 -8.55 -34.96
C MET A 145 2.74 -8.11 -34.27
N ARG A 146 2.68 -7.28 -33.23
CA ARG A 146 3.84 -6.68 -32.56
C ARG A 146 3.89 -7.08 -31.08
N PRO A 147 5.04 -7.54 -30.57
CA PRO A 147 5.23 -7.76 -29.14
C PRO A 147 5.05 -6.44 -28.36
N SER A 148 4.38 -6.51 -27.21
CA SER A 148 4.18 -5.36 -26.31
C SER A 148 5.02 -5.57 -25.05
N TYR A 149 6.11 -4.83 -24.93
CA TYR A 149 7.03 -4.89 -23.79
C TYR A 149 7.73 -3.56 -23.60
N TRP A 150 8.29 -3.35 -22.41
CA TRP A 150 9.31 -2.33 -22.17
C TRP A 150 10.70 -2.93 -22.31
N SER A 151 11.63 -2.15 -22.85
CA SER A 151 13.07 -2.48 -22.94
C SER A 151 13.91 -1.32 -22.42
N SER A 152 14.84 -1.61 -21.50
CA SER A 152 15.86 -0.65 -21.08
C SER A 152 16.86 -0.36 -22.19
N ALA A 153 17.54 0.78 -22.16
CA ALA A 153 18.76 0.96 -22.95
C ALA A 153 19.84 -0.08 -22.57
N GLY A 154 20.62 -0.49 -23.57
CA GLY A 154 21.74 -1.42 -23.38
C GLY A 154 22.84 -0.83 -22.52
N HIS A 155 23.45 -1.66 -21.67
CA HIS A 155 24.59 -1.23 -20.85
C HIS A 155 25.69 -2.29 -20.77
N PHE A 156 26.96 -1.87 -20.78
CA PHE A 156 28.11 -2.78 -20.68
C PHE A 156 28.27 -3.39 -19.29
N ASP A 157 28.10 -2.56 -18.25
CA ASP A 157 28.16 -3.00 -16.86
C ASP A 157 26.80 -3.58 -16.43
N PRO A 158 26.72 -4.88 -16.09
CA PRO A 158 25.48 -5.51 -15.63
C PRO A 158 25.06 -5.03 -14.23
N ALA A 159 25.91 -4.34 -13.47
CA ALA A 159 25.56 -3.83 -12.15
C ALA A 159 24.70 -2.55 -12.20
N VAL A 160 24.64 -1.87 -13.34
CA VAL A 160 23.85 -0.64 -13.50
C VAL A 160 22.35 -0.96 -13.48
N PRO A 161 21.59 -0.39 -12.52
CA PRO A 161 20.17 -0.69 -12.35
C PRO A 161 19.31 -0.01 -13.41
N GLU A 162 18.07 -0.50 -13.53
CA GLU A 162 17.00 0.16 -14.26
C GLU A 162 15.78 0.34 -13.37
N CYS A 163 14.97 1.36 -13.65
CA CYS A 163 13.89 1.80 -12.81
C CYS A 163 12.63 2.08 -13.63
N LEU A 164 11.49 1.57 -13.16
CA LEU A 164 10.17 1.90 -13.68
C LEU A 164 9.36 2.60 -12.61
N PHE A 165 8.71 3.71 -12.97
CA PHE A 165 7.95 4.55 -12.07
C PHE A 165 6.47 4.51 -12.44
N TYR A 166 5.62 4.26 -11.44
CA TYR A 166 4.18 4.13 -11.61
C TYR A 166 3.41 5.02 -10.64
N ARG A 167 2.30 5.56 -11.13
CA ARG A 167 1.28 6.25 -10.35
C ARG A 167 0.24 5.23 -9.89
N LEU A 168 -0.14 5.30 -8.63
CA LEU A 168 -1.24 4.50 -8.08
C LEU A 168 -2.59 5.22 -8.23
N ARG A 169 -3.68 4.46 -8.17
CA ARG A 169 -5.08 4.93 -8.24
C ARG A 169 -5.40 5.93 -7.14
N SER A 170 -4.72 5.82 -5.99
CA SER A 170 -4.84 6.72 -4.87
C SER A 170 -3.48 7.19 -4.37
N ASP A 171 -3.46 8.38 -3.77
CA ASP A 171 -2.34 8.82 -2.94
C ASP A 171 -2.18 7.98 -1.66
N LEU A 172 -3.17 7.15 -1.30
CA LEU A 172 -3.13 6.21 -0.19
C LEU A 172 -3.55 4.82 -0.67
N CYS A 173 -2.57 3.97 -0.94
CA CYS A 173 -2.77 2.57 -1.36
C CYS A 173 -2.08 1.62 -0.40
N LEU A 174 -2.78 0.54 -0.05
CA LEU A 174 -2.18 -0.56 0.71
C LEU A 174 -1.61 -1.58 -0.26
N VAL A 175 -0.28 -1.66 -0.35
CA VAL A 175 0.42 -2.58 -1.25
C VAL A 175 0.88 -3.83 -0.50
N GLN A 176 0.54 -5.00 -1.02
CA GLN A 176 0.92 -6.28 -0.42
C GLN A 176 1.86 -7.09 -1.31
N GLN A 177 1.66 -7.00 -2.63
CA GLN A 177 2.39 -7.77 -3.60
C GLN A 177 2.51 -6.99 -4.90
N ILE A 178 3.66 -7.15 -5.56
CA ILE A 178 3.91 -6.60 -6.90
C ILE A 178 4.21 -7.77 -7.82
N ASN A 179 3.61 -7.77 -9.01
CA ASN A 179 3.77 -8.83 -10.00
C ASN A 179 4.55 -8.30 -11.19
N ILE A 180 5.58 -9.02 -11.59
CA ILE A 180 6.45 -8.68 -12.73
C ILE A 180 6.65 -9.92 -13.61
N GLN A 181 6.58 -9.75 -14.92
CA GLN A 181 6.90 -10.79 -15.90
C GLN A 181 8.08 -10.32 -16.78
N PRO A 182 9.25 -10.98 -16.69
CA PRO A 182 10.31 -10.79 -17.67
C PRO A 182 9.82 -11.08 -19.08
N PHE A 183 10.26 -10.27 -20.04
CA PHE A 183 9.91 -10.49 -21.44
C PHE A 183 10.84 -11.52 -22.09
N ARG A 184 10.26 -12.42 -22.88
CA ARG A 184 10.95 -13.38 -23.74
C ARG A 184 10.98 -12.84 -25.16
N ALA A 185 12.16 -12.53 -25.68
CA ALA A 185 12.33 -12.05 -27.03
C ALA A 185 12.27 -13.21 -28.04
N PHE A 186 11.08 -13.74 -28.28
CA PHE A 186 10.80 -14.87 -29.19
C PHE A 186 11.15 -14.61 -30.67
N PHE A 187 11.54 -13.38 -30.99
CA PHE A 187 12.00 -12.96 -32.31
C PHE A 187 13.54 -12.97 -32.44
N GLN A 188 14.27 -13.27 -31.36
CA GLN A 188 15.72 -13.40 -31.35
C GLN A 188 16.14 -14.88 -31.24
N TYR A 189 17.32 -15.21 -31.74
CA TYR A 189 17.82 -16.59 -31.71
C TYR A 189 17.94 -17.12 -30.28
N GLY A 190 17.36 -18.31 -30.04
CA GLY A 190 17.35 -18.93 -28.70
C GLY A 190 16.29 -18.38 -27.74
N ASP A 191 15.43 -17.44 -28.19
CA ASP A 191 14.37 -16.80 -27.42
C ASP A 191 14.83 -16.29 -26.03
N PRO A 192 15.87 -15.43 -25.98
CA PRO A 192 16.45 -14.96 -24.73
C PRO A 192 15.42 -14.24 -23.85
N ILE A 193 15.61 -14.38 -22.54
CA ILE A 193 14.80 -13.72 -21.52
C ILE A 193 15.62 -12.60 -20.92
N TYR A 194 15.07 -11.40 -20.83
CA TYR A 194 15.80 -10.24 -20.33
C TYR A 194 15.34 -9.88 -18.91
N SER A 195 15.62 -10.76 -17.93
CA SER A 195 15.31 -10.49 -16.52
C SER A 195 16.44 -9.74 -15.80
N ALA A 196 16.12 -9.29 -14.59
CA ALA A 196 17.12 -8.91 -13.59
C ALA A 196 17.47 -10.10 -12.68
N LYS A 197 18.56 -10.00 -11.92
CA LYS A 197 18.88 -10.93 -10.81
C LYS A 197 17.99 -10.67 -9.61
N TYR A 198 17.74 -9.40 -9.31
CA TYR A 198 16.91 -8.98 -8.20
C TYR A 198 16.00 -7.82 -8.58
N VAL A 199 14.90 -7.69 -7.86
CA VAL A 199 14.03 -6.52 -7.89
C VAL A 199 13.88 -5.92 -6.50
N ARG A 200 13.75 -4.61 -6.42
CA ARG A 200 13.49 -3.85 -5.20
C ARG A 200 12.38 -2.84 -5.45
N PHE A 201 11.55 -2.61 -4.44
CA PHE A 201 10.41 -1.71 -4.53
C PHE A 201 10.57 -0.54 -3.59
N GLN A 202 10.27 0.66 -4.09
CA GLN A 202 10.23 1.87 -3.29
C GLN A 202 8.86 2.52 -3.42
N MET A 203 8.36 3.06 -2.32
CA MET A 203 7.05 3.72 -2.26
C MET A 203 7.19 5.08 -1.62
N GLY A 204 6.47 6.06 -2.15
CA GLY A 204 6.59 7.43 -1.68
C GLY A 204 5.74 8.42 -2.45
N TYR A 205 6.22 9.66 -2.45
CA TYR A 205 5.55 10.80 -3.07
C TYR A 205 6.53 11.67 -3.87
N PRO A 206 6.04 12.39 -4.88
CA PRO A 206 6.87 13.33 -5.62
C PRO A 206 7.08 14.61 -4.80
N LYS A 207 8.28 15.21 -4.90
CA LYS A 207 8.62 16.49 -4.25
C LYS A 207 7.79 17.65 -4.82
N THR A 208 7.47 17.57 -6.12
CA THR A 208 6.62 18.51 -6.84
C THR A 208 5.36 17.80 -7.33
N PRO A 209 4.19 18.47 -7.36
CA PRO A 209 2.98 17.85 -7.90
C PRO A 209 3.19 17.37 -9.34
N LEU A 210 2.90 16.09 -9.57
CA LEU A 210 2.95 15.50 -10.91
C LEU A 210 1.83 16.09 -11.78
N PRO A 211 2.12 16.55 -13.02
CA PRO A 211 1.10 17.06 -13.93
C PRO A 211 -0.03 16.05 -14.20
N SER A 212 -1.29 16.51 -14.20
CA SER A 212 -2.47 15.66 -14.36
C SER A 212 -2.56 14.93 -15.72
N GLN A 213 -1.80 15.39 -16.72
CA GLN A 213 -1.73 14.82 -18.08
C GLN A 213 -0.37 14.17 -18.36
N LEU A 214 0.15 13.42 -17.38
CA LEU A 214 1.33 12.61 -17.59
C LEU A 214 1.05 11.41 -18.50
N LEU A 215 1.22 11.62 -19.80
CA LEU A 215 1.51 10.58 -20.76
C LEU A 215 3.00 10.62 -21.03
N VAL A 216 3.68 9.48 -20.99
CA VAL A 216 5.07 9.41 -21.44
C VAL A 216 5.07 9.68 -22.94
N SER A 217 5.87 10.65 -23.35
CA SER A 217 6.11 11.05 -24.72
C SER A 217 7.61 11.21 -24.94
N HIS A 218 8.04 11.27 -26.20
CA HIS A 218 9.45 11.52 -26.53
C HIS A 218 10.01 12.76 -25.81
N ASP A 219 9.21 13.82 -25.68
CA ASP A 219 9.66 15.09 -25.11
C ASP A 219 9.84 15.06 -23.59
N ASN A 220 9.25 14.08 -22.89
CA ASN A 220 9.26 14.01 -21.42
C ASN A 220 9.79 12.69 -20.86
N GLU A 221 10.21 11.76 -21.73
CA GLU A 221 10.78 10.49 -21.33
C GLU A 221 11.99 10.69 -20.42
N GLY A 222 12.07 9.89 -19.35
CA GLY A 222 13.15 9.95 -18.37
C GLY A 222 13.14 11.19 -17.45
N GLN A 223 12.54 12.31 -17.86
CA GLN A 223 12.58 13.58 -17.08
C GLN A 223 11.97 13.43 -15.68
N LEU A 224 10.92 12.62 -15.58
CA LEU A 224 10.22 12.36 -14.32
C LEU A 224 10.66 11.06 -13.66
N ALA A 225 11.56 10.31 -14.28
CA ALA A 225 12.13 9.07 -13.75
C ALA A 225 13.47 9.30 -13.02
N ALA A 226 13.80 10.55 -12.67
CA ALA A 226 14.93 10.87 -11.80
C ALA A 226 14.56 10.65 -10.33
N ASP A 227 15.39 9.88 -9.61
CA ASP A 227 15.15 9.51 -8.21
C ASP A 227 15.04 10.74 -7.29
N ASP A 228 15.82 11.79 -7.59
CA ASP A 228 15.83 13.05 -6.87
C ASP A 228 14.50 13.81 -6.92
N ASN A 229 13.57 13.43 -7.79
CA ASN A 229 12.23 14.04 -7.84
C ASN A 229 11.30 13.51 -6.74
N TYR A 230 11.69 12.46 -6.02
CA TYR A 230 10.81 11.74 -5.08
C TYR A 230 11.36 11.71 -3.67
N ILE A 231 10.47 11.47 -2.72
CA ILE A 231 10.83 11.11 -1.35
C ILE A 231 10.26 9.72 -1.09
N TRP A 232 11.14 8.76 -0.88
CA TRP A 232 10.81 7.38 -0.58
C TRP A 232 10.61 7.20 0.92
N THR A 233 9.41 6.77 1.33
CA THR A 233 9.06 6.50 2.72
C THR A 233 9.20 5.02 3.08
N TYR A 234 9.25 4.16 2.06
CA TYR A 234 9.47 2.73 2.20
C TYR A 234 10.41 2.23 1.11
N THR A 235 11.29 1.29 1.47
CA THR A 235 12.13 0.52 0.56
C THR A 235 12.09 -0.94 1.00
N SER A 236 11.75 -1.83 0.08
CA SER A 236 11.67 -3.26 0.35
C SER A 236 13.06 -3.91 0.43
N PRO A 237 13.16 -5.15 0.97
CA PRO A 237 14.28 -6.03 0.67
C PRO A 237 14.42 -6.28 -0.85
N GLN A 238 15.57 -6.81 -1.26
CA GLN A 238 15.75 -7.32 -2.61
C GLN A 238 15.09 -8.69 -2.73
N PHE A 239 14.35 -8.90 -3.80
CA PHE A 239 13.75 -10.19 -4.13
C PHE A 239 14.45 -10.79 -5.33
N PRO A 240 14.82 -12.09 -5.31
CA PRO A 240 15.38 -12.74 -6.48
C PRO A 240 14.34 -12.82 -7.59
N MET A 241 14.73 -12.48 -8.81
CA MET A 241 13.90 -12.61 -10.00
C MET A 241 14.42 -13.79 -10.83
N LEU A 242 13.50 -14.66 -11.26
CA LEU A 242 13.82 -15.82 -12.08
C LEU A 242 14.01 -15.39 -13.53
N GLN A 243 14.91 -16.09 -14.22
CA GLN A 243 15.14 -15.96 -15.67
C GLN A 243 14.08 -16.76 -16.45
N GLU A 244 12.81 -16.48 -16.17
CA GLU A 244 11.64 -17.16 -16.73
C GLU A 244 10.57 -16.13 -17.11
N SER A 245 9.99 -16.27 -18.30
CA SER A 245 8.92 -15.40 -18.78
C SER A 245 7.56 -15.90 -18.30
N VAL A 246 7.36 -15.79 -16.99
CA VAL A 246 6.12 -16.08 -16.29
C VAL A 246 5.82 -14.93 -15.35
N LEU A 247 4.55 -14.75 -14.99
CA LEU A 247 4.15 -13.73 -14.02
C LEU A 247 4.67 -14.10 -12.62
N GLN A 248 5.74 -13.42 -12.17
CA GLN A 248 6.36 -13.64 -10.87
C GLN A 248 5.75 -12.73 -9.82
N SER A 249 5.41 -13.31 -8.66
CA SER A 249 4.73 -12.63 -7.55
C SER A 249 5.69 -12.29 -6.42
N PHE A 250 5.94 -11.01 -6.20
CA PHE A 250 6.83 -10.52 -5.14
C PHE A 250 6.02 -10.02 -3.95
N LYS A 251 5.85 -10.88 -2.95
CA LYS A 251 5.12 -10.55 -1.72
C LYS A 251 6.01 -9.76 -0.76
N LEU A 252 5.50 -8.63 -0.30
CA LEU A 252 6.18 -7.83 0.71
C LEU A 252 6.12 -8.54 2.08
N PRO A 253 7.13 -8.37 2.97
CA PRO A 253 7.13 -9.00 4.29
C PRO A 253 5.92 -8.62 5.15
N ARG A 254 5.33 -7.45 4.88
CA ARG A 254 4.06 -6.98 5.43
C ARG A 254 3.37 -6.10 4.39
N ALA A 255 2.07 -5.88 4.56
CA ALA A 255 1.36 -4.86 3.81
C ALA A 255 1.94 -3.46 4.12
N VAL A 256 2.14 -2.66 3.09
CA VAL A 256 2.77 -1.34 3.17
C VAL A 256 1.77 -0.28 2.70
N LEU A 257 1.56 0.74 3.52
CA LEU A 257 0.76 1.89 3.13
C LEU A 257 1.63 2.87 2.34
N CYS A 258 1.44 2.89 1.02
CA CYS A 258 2.06 3.86 0.13
C CYS A 258 1.39 5.23 0.32
N ILE A 259 2.13 6.18 0.88
CA ILE A 259 1.72 7.59 1.04
C ILE A 259 2.32 8.41 -0.10
N GLY A 260 1.47 8.95 -0.97
CA GLY A 260 1.87 9.69 -2.16
C GLY A 260 1.49 9.06 -3.49
N GLY A 261 1.06 7.80 -3.47
CA GLY A 261 0.63 7.09 -4.67
C GLY A 261 1.69 6.97 -5.76
N VAL A 262 2.97 6.81 -5.39
CA VAL A 262 4.06 6.53 -6.35
C VAL A 262 4.81 5.27 -5.93
N VAL A 263 5.01 4.38 -6.89
CA VAL A 263 5.83 3.17 -6.75
C VAL A 263 6.95 3.20 -7.77
N LYS A 264 8.16 2.88 -7.32
CA LYS A 264 9.32 2.61 -8.16
C LYS A 264 9.68 1.13 -8.06
N ILE A 265 9.84 0.50 -9.22
CA ILE A 265 10.40 -0.84 -9.37
C ILE A 265 11.84 -0.67 -9.85
N GLU A 266 12.79 -1.15 -9.06
CA GLU A 266 14.21 -1.11 -9.37
C GLU A 266 14.70 -2.51 -9.70
N PHE A 267 15.21 -2.67 -10.91
CA PHE A 267 15.80 -3.89 -11.43
C PHE A 267 17.31 -3.87 -11.22
N LEU A 268 17.84 -4.91 -10.58
CA LEU A 268 19.21 -4.97 -10.10
C LEU A 268 19.92 -6.19 -10.69
N GLY A 269 21.07 -5.95 -11.31
CA GLY A 269 21.89 -6.99 -11.91
C GLY A 269 21.28 -7.52 -13.20
N ARG A 270 21.76 -7.01 -14.34
CA ARG A 270 21.35 -7.50 -15.66
C ARG A 270 21.90 -8.92 -15.88
N VAL A 271 21.12 -9.77 -16.54
CA VAL A 271 21.46 -11.19 -16.73
C VAL A 271 21.84 -11.47 -18.18
N GLN A 272 21.05 -10.97 -19.12
CA GLN A 272 21.11 -11.35 -20.52
C GLN A 272 21.74 -10.25 -21.39
N LYS A 273 22.61 -10.66 -22.30
CA LYS A 273 23.14 -9.81 -23.35
C LYS A 273 22.36 -9.97 -24.65
N GLN A 274 22.27 -8.87 -25.40
CA GLN A 274 21.83 -8.90 -26.78
C GLN A 274 23.00 -9.23 -27.71
N GLU A 275 22.79 -10.13 -28.66
CA GLU A 275 23.85 -10.63 -29.56
C GLU A 275 24.36 -9.54 -30.53
N MET A 276 23.49 -8.60 -30.89
CA MET A 276 23.80 -7.58 -31.91
C MET A 276 24.86 -6.56 -31.48
N ASP A 277 24.89 -6.23 -30.18
CA ASP A 277 25.72 -5.15 -29.62
C ASP A 277 26.56 -5.59 -28.39
N ASP A 278 26.39 -6.83 -27.91
CA ASP A 278 27.05 -7.39 -26.73
C ASP A 278 26.79 -6.59 -25.42
N LEU A 279 25.67 -5.86 -25.37
CA LEU A 279 25.22 -5.09 -24.20
C LEU A 279 24.17 -5.86 -23.40
N TYR A 280 24.06 -5.54 -22.12
CA TYR A 280 23.06 -6.10 -21.23
C TYR A 280 21.76 -5.29 -21.24
N TYR A 281 20.63 -6.00 -21.30
CA TYR A 281 19.28 -5.43 -21.35
C TYR A 281 18.37 -6.01 -20.26
N ILE A 282 17.31 -5.27 -19.93
CA ILE A 282 16.19 -5.72 -19.11
C ILE A 282 14.90 -5.40 -19.87
N CYS A 283 14.02 -6.39 -19.98
CA CYS A 283 12.74 -6.23 -20.66
C CYS A 283 11.59 -6.78 -19.82
N GLY A 284 10.46 -6.06 -19.77
CA GLY A 284 9.27 -6.42 -19.01
C GLY A 284 8.00 -6.39 -19.85
N ASP A 285 7.12 -7.37 -19.69
CA ASP A 285 5.87 -7.51 -20.48
C ASP A 285 4.70 -6.71 -19.86
N SER A 286 3.59 -6.62 -20.56
CA SER A 286 2.27 -6.11 -20.14
C SER A 286 1.67 -6.65 -18.86
N THR A 287 2.05 -7.86 -18.47
CA THR A 287 1.65 -8.45 -17.19
C THR A 287 2.58 -7.99 -16.05
N ALA A 288 3.59 -7.17 -16.34
CA ALA A 288 4.74 -6.95 -15.46
C ALA A 288 4.60 -5.86 -14.40
N ALA A 289 3.47 -5.16 -14.30
CA ALA A 289 3.27 -4.16 -13.26
C ALA A 289 1.84 -4.23 -12.72
N GLY A 290 1.51 -5.34 -12.06
CA GLY A 290 0.29 -5.45 -11.26
C GLY A 290 0.62 -5.27 -9.79
N THR A 291 0.11 -4.22 -9.15
CA THR A 291 0.24 -4.11 -7.69
C THR A 291 -1.03 -4.65 -7.05
N ARG A 292 -0.96 -5.85 -6.45
CA ARG A 292 -2.08 -6.38 -5.66
C ARG A 292 -2.17 -5.60 -4.36
N SER A 293 -3.25 -4.86 -4.27
CA SER A 293 -3.39 -3.80 -3.29
C SER A 293 -4.83 -3.33 -3.22
N ARG A 294 -5.11 -2.49 -2.24
CA ARG A 294 -6.41 -1.86 -2.13
C ARG A 294 -6.24 -0.35 -2.14
N SER A 295 -7.01 0.30 -3.01
CA SER A 295 -7.23 1.73 -2.88
C SER A 295 -8.11 1.98 -1.65
N LEU A 296 -7.62 2.79 -0.71
CA LEU A 296 -8.44 3.20 0.44
C LEU A 296 -9.51 4.23 0.03
N GLN A 297 -9.60 4.60 -1.26
CA GLN A 297 -10.58 5.56 -1.77
C GLN A 297 -11.96 4.96 -2.11
N GLU A 298 -12.07 3.67 -2.45
CA GLU A 298 -13.29 3.15 -3.13
C GLU A 298 -14.53 2.98 -2.23
N ARG A 299 -14.43 3.18 -0.91
CA ARG A 299 -15.61 3.21 -0.02
C ARG A 299 -15.44 4.26 1.07
N CYS A 300 -16.01 5.46 0.87
CA CYS A 300 -16.24 6.51 1.88
C CYS A 300 -15.12 6.70 2.94
N GLY A 301 -13.92 7.13 2.53
CA GLY A 301 -12.74 7.25 3.42
C GLY A 301 -12.30 8.70 3.79
N PRO A 302 -11.52 8.88 4.88
CA PRO A 302 -10.97 10.16 5.34
C PRO A 302 -9.78 10.69 4.52
N GLN A 303 -9.67 12.02 4.38
CA GLN A 303 -8.48 12.73 3.91
C GLN A 303 -7.40 12.72 5.01
N VAL A 304 -6.13 12.59 4.63
CA VAL A 304 -5.02 12.53 5.61
C VAL A 304 -3.97 13.57 5.26
N LEU A 305 -3.49 14.30 6.26
CA LEU A 305 -2.34 15.19 6.15
C LEU A 305 -1.10 14.45 6.63
N SER A 306 -0.03 14.51 5.85
CA SER A 306 1.29 14.00 6.24
C SER A 306 2.18 15.13 6.77
N ARG A 307 3.21 14.80 7.56
CA ARG A 307 4.27 15.73 8.01
C ARG A 307 4.95 16.46 6.86
N TYR A 308 4.92 15.88 5.67
CA TYR A 308 5.50 16.42 4.45
C TYR A 308 4.41 17.03 3.56
N SER A 309 3.81 18.12 4.07
CA SER A 309 3.12 19.20 3.35
C SER A 309 2.38 18.87 2.03
N GLN A 310 1.46 17.91 2.02
CA GLN A 310 0.38 17.86 1.02
C GLN A 310 -0.93 17.44 1.70
N ILE A 311 -2.03 18.12 1.34
CA ILE A 311 -3.37 17.63 1.67
C ILE A 311 -3.64 16.47 0.73
N TRP A 312 -3.44 15.24 1.21
CA TRP A 312 -3.81 14.05 0.45
C TRP A 312 -5.33 13.96 0.48
N ARG A 313 -5.93 14.57 -0.55
CA ARG A 313 -7.35 14.46 -0.79
C ARG A 313 -7.60 13.03 -1.21
N VAL A 314 -8.57 12.39 -0.58
CA VAL A 314 -9.29 11.25 -1.14
C VAL A 314 -10.29 11.89 -2.11
N PRO A 315 -9.95 12.07 -3.41
CA PRO A 315 -10.86 12.64 -4.37
C PRO A 315 -11.98 11.61 -4.58
N TRP A 316 -13.17 12.12 -4.82
CA TRP A 316 -14.31 11.31 -5.24
C TRP A 316 -14.10 10.83 -6.66
#